data_AF-H1HLS3-F1
#
_entry.id   AF-H1HLS3-F1
#
_cell.length_a   1.000
_cell.length_b   1.000
_cell.length_c   1.000
_cell.angle_alpha   90.00
_cell.angle_beta   90.00
_cell.angle_gamma   90.00
#
_symmetry.space_group_name_H-M   'P 1'
#
loop_
_entity.id
_entity.type
_entity.pdbx_description
1 polymer ?
#
loop_
_entity_poly.entity_id
_entity_poly.type
_entity_poly.pdbx_seq_one_letter_code
_entity_poly.pdbx_strand_id
1 'polypeptide(L)'
;MATKIKAVKCPQCGSEKHEQIDEKRFRCKSCGTEFFFDDDDININVNHHYEFQPSHISNTSLDNRVKIIFAAILAPLLFLFLFVFPMFRSNDGSGSDSGRKDSIHVRDSYEELVPMLHNGKPCFFYLTDRDYRVGYGEDNPKYVSGYYFGFRDAATGQVLKEQLFISEKDASDNFSLSFSMTTVSYLQQAHRWFIVIGKHYVYEINPNTLTVTDVSQSLFKGKQAMSTGISSIEFISEDYGEGFEVHNNLAETYYYFPATKRLYTEEAFKFARNLPPSELNGEVRDTTYFDLQQVNISEETRAGGRLRLWKLRAKYHLGDPQQAGFYNWISKSYSFDPANRLVSAAPLTDWFIGFNGKVLYQNAQYILITYNPTLSADASSVFQLRSTDGRRLWTQALNRFSRVSNATRSGDSLWISGRRDHRSGDDDLHAYSFNIKTGMWQQRAAIPITYNIKPE
;
A
#
# COMPACT_ATOMS: atom_id res chain seq x y z
N MET A 1 -39.06 -9.72 -45.88
CA MET A 1 -38.05 -8.84 -45.26
C MET A 1 -38.67 -7.46 -45.15
N ALA A 2 -38.75 -6.88 -43.95
CA ALA A 2 -39.43 -5.62 -43.70
C ALA A 2 -38.43 -4.46 -43.71
N THR A 3 -38.58 -3.51 -44.63
CA THR A 3 -37.75 -2.30 -44.73
C THR A 3 -38.08 -1.36 -43.56
N LYS A 4 -37.14 -1.17 -42.62
CA LYS A 4 -37.27 -0.16 -41.56
C LYS A 4 -36.60 1.14 -42.01
N ILE A 5 -37.38 2.21 -42.13
CA ILE A 5 -36.87 3.56 -42.40
C ILE A 5 -36.33 4.12 -41.08
N LYS A 6 -35.02 4.40 -41.00
CA LYS A 6 -34.40 5.12 -39.88
C LYS A 6 -34.20 6.59 -40.24
N ALA A 7 -34.46 7.49 -39.30
CA ALA A 7 -34.20 8.92 -39.47
C ALA A 7 -32.68 9.18 -39.41
N VAL A 8 -32.18 9.99 -40.33
CA VAL A 8 -30.79 10.44 -40.39
C VAL A 8 -30.57 11.57 -39.37
N LYS A 9 -29.62 11.42 -38.45
CA LYS A 9 -29.29 12.43 -37.43
C LYS A 9 -27.87 12.92 -37.58
N CYS A 10 -27.67 14.22 -37.38
CA CYS A 10 -26.33 14.80 -37.33
C CYS A 10 -25.55 14.24 -36.12
N PRO A 11 -24.34 13.68 -36.30
CA PRO A 11 -23.56 13.12 -35.20
C PRO A 11 -23.06 14.18 -34.21
N GLN A 12 -22.94 15.43 -34.65
CA GLN A 12 -22.39 16.52 -33.84
C GLN A 12 -23.42 17.18 -32.92
N CYS A 13 -24.69 17.28 -33.35
CA CYS A 13 -25.73 18.00 -32.59
C CYS A 13 -27.06 17.27 -32.47
N GLY A 14 -27.20 16.07 -33.05
CA GLY A 14 -28.42 15.26 -33.00
C GLY A 14 -29.59 15.76 -33.84
N SER A 15 -29.43 16.86 -34.59
CA SER A 15 -30.48 17.43 -35.45
C SER A 15 -30.84 16.51 -36.61
N GLU A 16 -32.14 16.35 -36.86
CA GLU A 16 -32.71 15.65 -38.03
C GLU A 16 -32.82 16.55 -39.26
N LYS A 17 -32.47 17.84 -39.15
CA LYS A 17 -32.52 18.79 -40.25
C LYS A 17 -31.21 18.76 -41.02
N HIS A 18 -31.23 18.16 -42.20
CA HIS A 18 -30.07 18.09 -43.10
C HIS A 18 -30.45 18.39 -44.55
N GLU A 19 -29.47 18.76 -45.36
CA GLU A 19 -29.52 18.72 -46.82
C GLU A 19 -28.57 17.63 -47.31
N GLN A 20 -28.98 16.90 -48.35
CA GLN A 20 -28.11 15.97 -49.02
C GLN A 20 -27.27 16.72 -50.05
N ILE A 21 -25.95 16.59 -49.97
CA ILE A 21 -25.02 17.25 -50.90
C ILE A 21 -24.64 16.30 -52.03
N ASP A 22 -24.39 15.02 -51.73
CA ASP A 22 -24.12 13.97 -52.70
C ASP A 22 -24.75 12.64 -52.25
N GLU A 23 -24.54 11.54 -52.98
CA GLU A 23 -25.18 10.24 -52.70
C GLU A 23 -24.90 9.71 -51.28
N LYS A 24 -23.79 10.09 -50.64
CA LYS A 24 -23.42 9.61 -49.29
C LYS A 24 -23.13 10.74 -48.29
N ARG A 25 -23.11 12.00 -48.70
CA ARG A 25 -22.73 13.17 -47.88
C ARG A 25 -23.94 14.07 -47.59
N PHE A 26 -24.06 14.43 -46.33
CA PHE A 26 -25.13 15.26 -45.79
C PHE A 26 -24.56 16.44 -45.02
N ARG A 27 -25.21 17.61 -45.09
CA ARG A 27 -24.89 18.78 -44.25
C ARG A 27 -26.02 19.09 -43.31
N CYS A 28 -25.70 19.25 -42.03
CA CYS A 28 -26.67 19.66 -41.04
C CYS A 28 -27.05 21.14 -41.21
N LYS A 29 -28.35 21.42 -41.32
CA LYS A 29 -28.87 22.81 -41.40
C LYS A 29 -28.84 23.55 -40.06
N SER A 30 -28.60 22.84 -38.96
CA SER A 30 -28.57 23.42 -37.61
C SER A 30 -27.18 23.85 -37.16
N CYS A 31 -26.14 23.08 -37.48
CA CYS A 31 -24.77 23.38 -37.04
C CYS A 31 -23.74 23.44 -38.18
N GLY A 32 -24.14 23.19 -39.44
CA GLY A 32 -23.26 23.24 -40.60
C GLY A 32 -22.34 22.03 -40.79
N THR A 33 -22.35 21.05 -39.88
CA THR A 33 -21.50 19.85 -39.97
C THR A 33 -21.84 19.01 -41.19
N GLU A 34 -20.83 18.65 -41.99
CA GLU A 34 -20.92 17.65 -43.05
C GLU A 34 -20.57 16.27 -42.51
N PHE A 35 -21.35 15.25 -42.87
CA PHE A 35 -21.18 13.87 -42.42
C PHE A 35 -21.57 12.88 -43.53
N PHE A 36 -21.01 11.68 -43.49
CA PHE A 36 -21.23 10.64 -44.51
C PHE A 36 -22.00 9.44 -43.92
N PHE A 37 -22.81 8.78 -44.75
CA PHE A 37 -23.29 7.43 -44.44
C PHE A 37 -22.26 6.40 -44.87
N ASP A 38 -21.71 5.71 -43.88
CA ASP A 38 -21.00 4.46 -44.08
C ASP A 38 -22.00 3.31 -43.88
N ASP A 39 -22.20 2.50 -44.92
CA ASP A 39 -23.22 1.42 -44.95
C ASP A 39 -22.69 0.10 -44.36
N ASP A 40 -21.54 0.13 -43.68
CA ASP A 40 -21.00 -1.04 -42.98
C ASP A 40 -21.72 -1.25 -41.64
N ASP A 41 -22.90 -1.87 -41.72
CA ASP A 41 -23.70 -2.37 -40.62
C ASP A 41 -22.98 -3.58 -39.96
N ILE A 42 -22.03 -3.32 -39.05
CA ILE A 42 -21.58 -4.34 -38.07
C ILE A 42 -22.26 -4.06 -36.73
N ASN A 43 -23.37 -4.74 -36.48
CA ASN A 43 -23.83 -4.97 -35.11
C ASN A 43 -22.83 -5.91 -34.42
N ILE A 44 -21.86 -5.34 -33.69
CA ILE A 44 -21.07 -6.12 -32.74
C ILE A 44 -21.91 -6.27 -31.46
N ASN A 45 -22.67 -7.35 -31.37
CA ASN A 45 -23.06 -7.89 -30.07
C ASN A 45 -21.86 -8.67 -29.51
N VAL A 46 -21.07 -8.03 -28.64
CA VAL A 46 -20.04 -8.73 -27.88
C VAL A 46 -20.72 -9.53 -26.76
N ASN A 47 -20.91 -10.83 -27.00
CA ASN A 47 -21.21 -11.79 -25.94
C ASN A 47 -19.86 -12.34 -25.45
N HIS A 48 -19.41 -11.93 -24.28
CA HIS A 48 -18.19 -12.45 -23.68
C HIS A 48 -18.46 -13.87 -23.14
N HIS A 49 -18.14 -14.89 -23.93
CA HIS A 49 -17.94 -16.25 -23.44
C HIS A 49 -16.45 -16.57 -23.57
N TYR A 50 -15.75 -16.57 -22.44
CA TYR A 50 -14.35 -16.99 -22.37
C TYR A 50 -14.32 -18.50 -22.15
N GLU A 51 -14.22 -19.28 -23.23
CA GLU A 51 -13.61 -20.61 -23.15
C GLU A 51 -12.11 -20.42 -23.32
N PHE A 52 -11.36 -20.51 -22.21
CA PHE A 52 -9.91 -20.62 -22.26
C PHE A 52 -9.54 -22.02 -22.76
N GLN A 53 -9.23 -22.15 -24.05
CA GLN A 53 -8.31 -23.19 -24.49
C GLN A 53 -6.87 -22.69 -24.28
N PRO A 54 -6.00 -23.49 -23.64
CA PRO A 54 -4.61 -23.10 -23.41
C PRO A 54 -3.89 -22.92 -24.75
N SER A 55 -3.26 -21.77 -24.93
CA SER A 55 -2.41 -21.49 -26.08
C SER A 55 -1.20 -22.42 -26.08
N HIS A 56 -1.13 -23.27 -27.11
CA HIS A 56 0.06 -24.03 -27.44
C HIS A 56 1.23 -23.08 -27.72
N ILE A 57 2.30 -23.26 -26.96
CA ILE A 57 3.61 -22.69 -27.24
C ILE A 57 4.03 -23.13 -28.66
N SER A 58 4.16 -22.16 -29.56
CA SER A 58 4.71 -22.38 -30.89
C SER A 58 6.22 -22.61 -30.77
N ASN A 59 6.64 -23.86 -30.98
CA ASN A 59 8.04 -24.23 -31.11
C ASN A 59 8.64 -23.53 -32.34
N THR A 60 9.52 -22.56 -32.11
CA THR A 60 10.40 -22.04 -33.14
C THR A 60 11.42 -23.12 -33.52
N SER A 61 11.37 -23.56 -34.77
CA SER A 61 12.29 -24.56 -35.32
C SER A 61 13.70 -23.98 -35.42
N LEU A 62 14.56 -24.35 -34.48
CA LEU A 62 15.99 -24.04 -34.49
C LEU A 62 16.69 -24.83 -35.62
N ASP A 63 17.40 -24.10 -36.49
CA ASP A 63 18.17 -24.61 -37.62
C ASP A 63 19.18 -25.71 -37.19
N ASN A 64 19.28 -26.78 -37.97
CA ASN A 64 19.95 -28.04 -37.58
C ASN A 64 21.49 -27.91 -37.40
N ARG A 65 22.10 -26.79 -37.79
CA ARG A 65 23.52 -26.49 -37.52
C ARG A 65 23.78 -25.90 -36.12
N VAL A 66 22.78 -25.31 -35.46
CA VAL A 66 22.92 -24.72 -34.11
C VAL A 66 22.79 -25.79 -33.01
N LYS A 67 22.04 -26.86 -33.26
CA LYS A 67 21.85 -27.99 -32.31
C LYS A 67 23.14 -28.75 -31.99
N ILE A 68 24.05 -28.88 -32.96
CA ILE A 68 25.31 -29.62 -32.78
C ILE A 68 26.30 -28.83 -31.92
N ILE A 69 26.30 -27.49 -32.02
CA ILE A 69 27.16 -26.61 -31.23
C ILE A 69 26.67 -26.51 -29.78
N PHE A 70 25.35 -26.42 -29.56
CA PHE A 70 24.78 -26.40 -28.21
C PHE A 70 24.94 -27.75 -27.48
N ALA A 71 24.81 -28.88 -28.17
CA ALA A 71 24.99 -30.20 -27.56
C ALA A 71 26.44 -30.47 -27.10
N ALA A 72 27.44 -29.94 -27.81
CA ALA A 72 28.85 -30.13 -27.46
C ALA A 72 29.30 -29.31 -26.23
N ILE A 73 28.63 -28.18 -25.95
CA ILE A 73 28.97 -27.29 -24.81
C ILE A 73 28.15 -27.64 -23.56
N LEU A 74 26.88 -28.01 -23.71
CA LEU A 74 26.02 -28.33 -22.57
C LEU A 74 26.33 -29.70 -21.94
N ALA A 75 26.72 -30.71 -22.73
CA ALA A 75 27.00 -32.03 -22.20
C ALA A 75 28.08 -32.06 -21.09
N PRO A 76 29.26 -31.41 -21.24
CA PRO A 76 30.26 -31.39 -20.17
C PRO A 76 29.83 -30.52 -18.97
N LEU A 77 29.08 -29.44 -19.19
CA LEU A 77 28.58 -28.57 -18.10
C LEU A 77 27.50 -29.26 -17.25
N LEU A 78 26.60 -30.02 -17.88
CA LEU A 78 25.55 -30.77 -17.20
C LEU A 78 26.13 -31.99 -16.46
N PHE A 79 27.19 -32.60 -17.01
CA PHE A 79 27.94 -33.66 -16.33
C PHE A 79 28.69 -33.14 -15.10
N LEU A 80 29.30 -31.95 -15.17
CA LEU A 80 29.95 -31.29 -14.03
C LEU A 80 28.92 -30.90 -12.95
N PHE A 81 27.73 -30.44 -13.35
CA PHE A 81 26.67 -30.06 -12.42
C PHE A 81 26.02 -31.27 -11.73
N LEU A 82 25.87 -32.41 -12.43
CA LEU A 82 25.29 -33.62 -11.85
C LEU A 82 26.27 -34.42 -10.97
N PHE A 83 27.58 -34.38 -11.27
CA PHE A 83 28.56 -35.18 -10.53
C PHE A 83 29.34 -34.42 -9.45
N VAL A 84 29.49 -33.09 -9.54
CA VAL A 84 30.25 -32.31 -8.54
C VAL A 84 29.34 -31.76 -7.42
N PHE A 85 28.06 -31.53 -7.70
CA PHE A 85 27.13 -30.96 -6.73
C PHE A 85 26.69 -31.91 -5.59
N PRO A 86 26.69 -33.25 -5.71
CA PRO A 86 26.41 -34.13 -4.58
C PRO A 86 27.53 -34.15 -3.52
N MET A 87 28.75 -33.68 -3.83
CA MET A 87 29.87 -33.64 -2.88
C MET A 87 29.87 -32.44 -1.92
N PHE A 88 28.95 -31.48 -2.07
CA PHE A 88 28.79 -30.34 -1.15
C PHE A 88 27.52 -30.42 -0.28
N ARG A 89 26.83 -31.56 -0.25
CA ARG A 89 25.76 -31.79 0.74
C ARG A 89 26.34 -32.43 1.99
N SER A 90 26.56 -31.60 3.00
CA SER A 90 26.69 -32.04 4.39
C SER A 90 25.50 -32.92 4.76
N ASN A 91 25.83 -34.08 5.31
CA ASN A 91 24.94 -35.18 5.56
C ASN A 91 24.24 -34.98 6.92
N ASP A 92 23.08 -34.34 6.93
CA ASP A 92 22.14 -34.46 8.05
C ASP A 92 21.05 -35.44 7.66
N GLY A 93 21.29 -36.71 7.99
CA GLY A 93 20.29 -37.76 7.90
C GLY A 93 19.16 -37.49 8.88
N SER A 94 17.92 -37.48 8.38
CA SER A 94 16.77 -37.85 9.19
C SER A 94 15.92 -38.83 8.39
N GLY A 95 15.73 -40.01 8.97
CA GLY A 95 15.01 -41.11 8.37
C GLY A 95 13.54 -40.78 8.13
N SER A 96 12.98 -41.50 7.17
CA SER A 96 11.54 -41.59 6.94
C SER A 96 10.87 -42.22 8.16
N ASP A 97 10.41 -41.38 9.09
CA ASP A 97 9.47 -41.81 10.12
C ASP A 97 8.05 -41.60 9.57
N SER A 98 7.34 -42.70 9.35
CA SER A 98 5.92 -42.73 9.00
C SER A 98 5.05 -42.60 10.26
N GLY A 99 5.49 -41.74 11.18
CA GLY A 99 4.80 -41.38 12.39
C GLY A 99 3.80 -40.26 12.12
N ARG A 100 2.61 -40.39 12.73
CA ARG A 100 1.60 -39.33 12.84
C ARG A 100 2.29 -37.99 13.15
N LYS A 101 2.19 -37.00 12.26
CA LYS A 101 2.78 -35.67 12.49
C LYS A 101 2.09 -35.03 13.70
N ASP A 102 2.77 -35.03 14.84
CA ASP A 102 2.26 -34.47 16.12
C ASP A 102 2.11 -32.94 16.09
N SER A 103 2.64 -32.28 15.06
CA SER A 103 2.50 -30.85 14.85
C SER A 103 2.57 -30.46 13.37
N ILE A 104 1.85 -29.40 13.01
CA ILE A 104 1.85 -28.77 11.69
C ILE A 104 2.76 -27.55 11.76
N HIS A 105 3.76 -27.51 10.89
CA HIS A 105 4.67 -26.38 10.78
C HIS A 105 4.05 -25.29 9.89
N VAL A 106 3.98 -24.07 10.42
CA VAL A 106 3.40 -22.89 9.78
C VAL A 106 4.48 -21.84 9.59
N ARG A 107 4.48 -21.20 8.42
CA ARG A 107 5.31 -20.03 8.12
C ARG A 107 4.42 -18.87 7.68
N ASP A 108 4.56 -17.74 8.36
CA ASP A 108 3.88 -16.48 8.07
C ASP A 108 4.88 -15.45 7.52
N SER A 109 4.65 -14.97 6.30
CA SER A 109 5.31 -13.81 5.71
C SER A 109 4.39 -12.59 5.78
N TYR A 110 4.64 -11.70 6.74
CA TYR A 110 3.83 -10.50 6.94
C TYR A 110 4.09 -9.46 5.84
N GLU A 111 3.12 -9.27 4.97
CA GLU A 111 3.05 -8.17 4.00
C GLU A 111 2.79 -6.83 4.72
N GLU A 112 1.81 -6.85 5.63
CA GLU A 112 1.45 -5.69 6.45
C GLU A 112 1.36 -6.07 7.92
N LEU A 113 1.83 -5.17 8.79
CA LEU A 113 1.69 -5.27 10.23
C LEU A 113 1.58 -3.87 10.84
N VAL A 114 0.34 -3.47 11.13
CA VAL A 114 0.02 -2.09 11.48
C VAL A 114 -0.56 -2.01 12.89
N PRO A 115 0.06 -1.24 13.81
CA PRO A 115 -0.50 -1.02 15.14
C PRO A 115 -1.78 -0.17 15.07
N MET A 116 -2.81 -0.63 15.76
CA MET A 116 -4.14 -0.03 15.80
C MET A 116 -4.72 -0.08 17.23
N LEU A 117 -5.93 0.45 17.39
CA LEU A 117 -6.69 0.38 18.64
C LEU A 117 -7.99 -0.38 18.43
N HIS A 118 -8.17 -1.47 19.16
CA HIS A 118 -9.43 -2.18 19.31
C HIS A 118 -10.07 -1.78 20.64
N ASN A 119 -11.13 -0.96 20.60
CA ASN A 119 -11.82 -0.47 21.80
C ASN A 119 -10.87 0.18 22.81
N GLY A 120 -9.92 0.98 22.31
CA GLY A 120 -8.88 1.66 23.10
C GLY A 120 -7.72 0.79 23.55
N LYS A 121 -7.75 -0.53 23.32
CA LYS A 121 -6.64 -1.46 23.60
C LYS A 121 -5.75 -1.62 22.37
N PRO A 122 -4.43 -1.79 22.54
CA PRO A 122 -3.49 -1.91 21.43
C PRO A 122 -3.65 -3.27 20.75
N CYS A 123 -3.80 -3.26 19.43
CA CYS A 123 -3.80 -4.47 18.60
C CYS A 123 -2.94 -4.25 17.35
N PHE A 124 -2.64 -5.31 16.63
CA PHE A 124 -2.06 -5.26 15.30
C PHE A 124 -3.05 -5.81 14.29
N PHE A 125 -3.32 -5.05 13.24
CA PHE A 125 -3.82 -5.62 11.99
C PHE A 125 -2.65 -6.23 11.23
N TYR A 126 -2.89 -7.37 10.58
CA TYR A 126 -1.91 -7.98 9.69
C TYR A 126 -2.56 -8.52 8.41
N LEU A 127 -1.78 -8.44 7.33
CA LEU A 127 -1.92 -9.25 6.13
C LEU A 127 -0.68 -10.12 6.03
N THR A 128 -0.87 -11.43 5.96
CA THR A 128 0.24 -12.39 5.84
C THR A 128 -0.03 -13.37 4.73
N ASP A 129 1.01 -13.70 3.98
CA ASP A 129 1.07 -14.93 3.21
C ASP A 129 1.43 -16.07 4.19
N ARG A 130 0.60 -17.12 4.23
CA ARG A 130 0.75 -18.25 5.15
C ARG A 130 0.96 -19.54 4.35
N ASP A 131 2.04 -20.22 4.68
CA ASP A 131 2.36 -21.56 4.18
C ASP A 131 2.24 -22.59 5.31
N TYR A 132 1.32 -23.54 5.14
CA TYR A 132 1.30 -24.79 5.87
C TYR A 132 2.12 -25.81 5.07
N ARG A 133 3.38 -26.06 5.48
CA ARG A 133 4.40 -26.87 4.76
C ARG A 133 3.83 -27.81 3.68
N VAL A 134 4.34 -27.62 2.45
CA VAL A 134 4.07 -28.41 1.22
C VAL A 134 3.55 -29.83 1.50
N GLY A 135 2.32 -30.08 1.05
CA GLY A 135 1.62 -31.37 1.12
C GLY A 135 0.59 -31.49 2.24
N TYR A 136 0.65 -30.67 3.32
CA TYR A 136 -0.34 -30.80 4.40
C TYR A 136 -1.72 -30.24 4.04
N GLY A 137 -1.79 -29.13 3.29
CA GLY A 137 -3.07 -28.50 2.92
C GLY A 137 -3.86 -29.26 1.85
N GLU A 138 -3.19 -29.99 0.96
CA GLU A 138 -3.85 -30.86 -0.02
C GLU A 138 -4.51 -32.07 0.67
N ASP A 139 -3.83 -32.64 1.66
CA ASP A 139 -4.33 -33.77 2.44
C ASP A 139 -5.28 -33.36 3.57
N ASN A 140 -5.35 -32.07 3.92
CA ASN A 140 -6.17 -31.55 4.99
C ASN A 140 -6.83 -30.20 4.63
N PRO A 141 -8.07 -30.20 4.12
CA PRO A 141 -8.75 -29.00 3.62
C PRO A 141 -9.03 -27.94 4.69
N LYS A 142 -8.77 -28.24 5.97
CA LYS A 142 -8.85 -27.28 7.07
C LYS A 142 -7.70 -26.27 7.07
N TYR A 143 -6.53 -26.62 6.54
CA TYR A 143 -5.33 -25.80 6.58
C TYR A 143 -4.94 -25.37 5.17
N VAL A 144 -5.42 -24.19 4.77
CA VAL A 144 -5.30 -23.70 3.40
C VAL A 144 -4.17 -22.68 3.35
N SER A 145 -3.10 -22.97 2.59
CA SER A 145 -2.06 -21.96 2.32
C SER A 145 -2.65 -20.81 1.51
N GLY A 146 -2.16 -19.59 1.75
CA GLY A 146 -2.63 -18.38 1.10
C GLY A 146 -2.58 -17.15 1.99
N TYR A 147 -3.25 -16.09 1.55
CA TYR A 147 -3.24 -14.80 2.25
C TYR A 147 -4.34 -14.75 3.30
N TYR A 148 -3.99 -14.26 4.49
CA TYR A 148 -4.89 -14.09 5.63
C TYR A 148 -4.91 -12.64 6.10
N PHE A 149 -6.10 -12.15 6.42
CA PHE A 149 -6.25 -10.98 7.27
C PHE A 149 -6.46 -11.40 8.70
N GLY A 150 -5.89 -10.65 9.63
CA GLY A 150 -6.27 -10.79 11.02
C GLY A 150 -5.92 -9.63 11.91
N PHE A 151 -6.30 -9.81 13.16
CA PHE A 151 -6.02 -8.92 14.26
C PHE A 151 -5.43 -9.72 15.41
N ARG A 152 -4.35 -9.24 16.01
CA ARG A 152 -3.79 -9.80 17.23
C ARG A 152 -3.75 -8.78 18.34
N ASP A 153 -3.97 -9.22 19.56
CA ASP A 153 -3.73 -8.39 20.74
C ASP A 153 -2.23 -8.09 20.86
N ALA A 154 -1.86 -6.81 20.98
CA ALA A 154 -0.46 -6.42 20.97
C ALA A 154 0.28 -6.79 22.26
N ALA A 155 -0.44 -6.93 23.37
CA ALA A 155 0.16 -7.25 24.66
C ALA A 155 0.45 -8.75 24.81
N THR A 156 -0.46 -9.60 24.35
CA THR A 156 -0.45 -11.06 24.55
C THR A 156 -0.12 -11.85 23.29
N GLY A 157 -0.28 -11.27 22.09
CA GLY A 157 -0.07 -11.96 20.81
C GLY A 157 -1.21 -12.86 20.40
N GLN A 158 -2.27 -12.95 21.22
CA GLN A 158 -3.45 -13.74 20.93
C GLN A 158 -4.14 -13.25 19.65
N VAL A 159 -4.47 -14.17 18.76
CA VAL A 159 -5.33 -13.88 17.60
C VAL A 159 -6.71 -13.50 18.12
N LEU A 160 -7.13 -12.27 17.83
CA LEU A 160 -8.46 -11.77 18.17
C LEU A 160 -9.48 -12.21 17.13
N LYS A 161 -9.08 -12.15 15.85
CA LYS A 161 -9.86 -12.62 14.71
C LYS A 161 -8.93 -12.78 13.52
N GLU A 162 -9.17 -13.82 12.73
CA GLU A 162 -8.44 -14.09 11.50
C GLU A 162 -9.39 -14.73 10.49
N GLN A 163 -9.15 -14.47 9.21
CA GLN A 163 -9.88 -15.09 8.12
C GLN A 163 -8.96 -15.29 6.92
N LEU A 164 -9.13 -16.41 6.22
CA LEU A 164 -8.55 -16.60 4.90
C LEU A 164 -9.12 -15.54 3.97
N PHE A 165 -8.23 -14.78 3.32
CA PHE A 165 -8.61 -13.81 2.31
C PHE A 165 -8.69 -14.47 0.94
N ILE A 166 -7.62 -15.15 0.53
CA ILE A 166 -7.55 -15.90 -0.71
C ILE A 166 -6.57 -17.06 -0.57
N SER A 167 -6.91 -18.23 -1.11
CA SER A 167 -5.99 -19.37 -1.12
C SER A 167 -4.82 -19.10 -2.09
N GLU A 168 -3.68 -19.76 -1.87
CA GLU A 168 -2.53 -19.67 -2.76
C GLU A 168 -2.89 -20.07 -4.20
N LYS A 169 -3.71 -21.11 -4.34
CA LYS A 169 -4.24 -21.57 -5.63
C LYS A 169 -5.05 -20.48 -6.32
N ASP A 170 -6.05 -19.91 -5.64
CA ASP A 170 -6.90 -18.87 -6.22
C ASP A 170 -6.11 -17.57 -6.48
N ALA A 171 -5.10 -17.28 -5.67
CA ALA A 171 -4.21 -16.14 -5.88
C ALA A 171 -3.35 -16.32 -7.15
N SER A 172 -2.84 -17.54 -7.40
CA SER A 172 -2.07 -17.85 -8.60
C SER A 172 -2.90 -17.75 -9.89
N ASP A 173 -4.19 -18.07 -9.80
CA ASP A 173 -5.13 -17.97 -10.93
C ASP A 173 -5.61 -16.53 -11.18
N ASN A 174 -5.44 -15.63 -10.20
CA ASN A 174 -5.90 -14.24 -10.29
C ASN A 174 -4.73 -13.26 -10.50
N PHE A 175 -4.35 -13.06 -11.77
CA PHE A 175 -3.25 -12.18 -12.17
C PHE A 175 -3.38 -10.72 -11.68
N SER A 176 -4.59 -10.25 -11.34
CA SER A 176 -4.84 -8.90 -10.83
C SER A 176 -4.51 -8.72 -9.34
N LEU A 177 -4.30 -9.80 -8.58
CA LEU A 177 -3.98 -9.74 -7.15
C LEU A 177 -2.47 -9.75 -6.90
N SER A 178 -1.81 -8.64 -7.19
CA SER A 178 -0.43 -8.43 -6.76
C SER A 178 -0.36 -7.88 -5.34
N PHE A 179 0.03 -8.71 -4.38
CA PHE A 179 0.20 -8.29 -2.98
C PHE A 179 1.45 -7.43 -2.75
N SER A 180 2.42 -7.47 -3.67
CA SER A 180 3.61 -6.59 -3.64
C SER A 180 3.28 -5.10 -3.75
N MET A 181 2.07 -4.74 -4.20
CA MET A 181 1.60 -3.36 -4.32
C MET A 181 0.56 -3.00 -3.25
N THR A 182 0.54 -3.75 -2.14
CA THR A 182 -0.37 -3.49 -1.03
C THR A 182 0.05 -2.23 -0.28
N THR A 183 -0.91 -1.40 0.06
CA THR A 183 -0.68 -0.22 0.91
C THR A 183 -1.79 -0.04 1.93
N VAL A 184 -1.43 0.29 3.16
CA VAL A 184 -2.38 0.58 4.24
C VAL A 184 -2.22 2.04 4.66
N SER A 185 -3.33 2.77 4.79
CA SER A 185 -3.32 4.14 5.31
C SER A 185 -4.50 4.43 6.22
N TYR A 186 -4.26 5.28 7.22
CA TYR A 186 -5.31 5.91 8.01
C TYR A 186 -5.55 7.30 7.49
N LEU A 187 -6.73 7.53 6.92
CA LEU A 187 -7.14 8.86 6.49
C LEU A 187 -7.66 9.61 7.72
N GLN A 188 -6.86 10.53 8.23
CA GLN A 188 -7.09 11.27 9.47
C GLN A 188 -8.43 12.00 9.47
N GLN A 189 -8.84 12.56 8.32
CA GLN A 189 -10.04 13.39 8.21
C GLN A 189 -11.29 12.54 7.98
N ALA A 190 -11.15 11.38 7.33
CA ALA A 190 -12.23 10.41 7.22
C ALA A 190 -12.38 9.54 8.48
N HIS A 191 -11.37 9.56 9.37
CA HIS A 191 -11.25 8.72 10.56
C HIS A 191 -11.34 7.22 10.27
N ARG A 192 -10.80 6.77 9.14
CA ARG A 192 -10.96 5.40 8.64
C ARG A 192 -9.64 4.82 8.15
N TRP A 193 -9.46 3.53 8.38
CA TRP A 193 -8.36 2.76 7.82
C TRP A 193 -8.78 2.12 6.51
N PHE A 194 -7.92 2.22 5.51
CA PHE A 194 -8.09 1.55 4.23
C PHE A 194 -6.84 0.76 3.88
N ILE A 195 -7.05 -0.33 3.15
CA ILE A 195 -5.99 -1.10 2.49
C ILE A 195 -6.34 -1.22 1.01
N VAL A 196 -5.38 -0.90 0.16
CA VAL A 196 -5.47 -1.09 -1.29
C VAL A 196 -4.64 -2.30 -1.66
N ILE A 197 -5.22 -3.24 -2.41
CA ILE A 197 -4.60 -4.51 -2.80
C ILE A 197 -4.57 -4.64 -4.31
N GLY A 198 -3.39 -4.96 -4.85
CA GLY A 198 -3.18 -5.12 -6.29
C GLY A 198 -3.44 -3.87 -7.12
N LYS A 199 -3.61 -2.69 -6.50
CA LYS A 199 -4.15 -1.48 -7.14
C LYS A 199 -5.54 -1.65 -7.77
N HIS A 200 -6.33 -2.64 -7.34
CA HIS A 200 -7.67 -2.89 -7.90
C HIS A 200 -8.76 -2.86 -6.84
N TYR A 201 -8.44 -3.31 -5.63
CA TYR A 201 -9.42 -3.47 -4.57
C TYR A 201 -9.10 -2.55 -3.40
N VAL A 202 -10.14 -1.97 -2.83
CA VAL A 202 -10.06 -1.19 -1.59
C VAL A 202 -10.93 -1.83 -0.53
N TYR A 203 -10.31 -2.12 0.61
CA TYR A 203 -10.99 -2.63 1.78
C TYR A 203 -10.91 -1.61 2.91
N GLU A 204 -11.99 -1.51 3.68
CA GLU A 204 -11.98 -0.78 4.95
C GLU A 204 -11.61 -1.74 6.08
N ILE A 205 -10.67 -1.29 6.93
CA ILE A 205 -10.28 -2.01 8.14
C ILE A 205 -10.95 -1.32 9.32
N ASN A 206 -11.76 -2.06 10.07
CA ASN A 206 -12.35 -1.56 11.31
C ASN A 206 -11.78 -2.34 12.50
N PRO A 207 -10.84 -1.74 13.26
CA PRO A 207 -10.22 -2.43 14.38
C PRO A 207 -11.17 -2.58 15.57
N ASN A 208 -12.24 -1.79 15.70
CA ASN A 208 -13.20 -1.92 16.81
C ASN A 208 -14.14 -3.12 16.63
N THR A 209 -14.53 -3.42 15.38
CA THR A 209 -15.34 -4.59 15.03
C THR A 209 -14.50 -5.79 14.59
N LEU A 210 -13.18 -5.62 14.43
CA LEU A 210 -12.25 -6.62 13.92
C LEU A 210 -12.71 -7.13 12.54
N THR A 211 -13.02 -6.22 11.64
CA THR A 211 -13.51 -6.56 10.29
C THR A 211 -12.65 -5.92 9.22
N VAL A 212 -12.49 -6.64 8.12
CA VAL A 212 -12.00 -6.12 6.84
C VAL A 212 -13.12 -6.29 5.84
N THR A 213 -13.59 -5.19 5.24
CA THR A 213 -14.77 -5.19 4.38
C THR A 213 -14.40 -4.65 3.01
N ASP A 214 -14.75 -5.40 1.95
CA ASP A 214 -14.61 -4.89 0.59
C ASP A 214 -15.55 -3.71 0.38
N VAL A 215 -14.96 -2.55 0.10
CA VAL A 215 -15.70 -1.32 -0.16
C VAL A 215 -15.50 -0.83 -1.60
N SER A 216 -14.86 -1.63 -2.46
CA SER A 216 -14.50 -1.26 -3.83
C SER A 216 -15.68 -0.69 -4.61
N GLN A 217 -16.87 -1.27 -4.49
CA GLN A 217 -18.08 -0.72 -5.13
C GLN A 217 -18.84 0.27 -4.24
N SER A 218 -19.01 -0.04 -2.95
CA SER A 218 -19.86 0.73 -2.05
C SER A 218 -19.31 2.12 -1.73
N LEU A 219 -17.98 2.29 -1.80
CA LEU A 219 -17.28 3.56 -1.60
C LEU A 219 -17.72 4.63 -2.61
N PHE A 220 -18.09 4.21 -3.82
CA PHE A 220 -18.51 5.07 -4.95
C PHE A 220 -20.02 5.04 -5.21
N LYS A 221 -20.82 4.53 -4.26
CA LYS A 221 -22.27 4.47 -4.41
C LYS A 221 -22.86 5.84 -4.75
N GLY A 222 -23.64 5.89 -5.83
CA GLY A 222 -24.25 7.11 -6.33
C GLY A 222 -23.33 8.00 -7.17
N LYS A 223 -22.13 7.54 -7.54
CA LYS A 223 -21.23 8.24 -8.47
C LYS A 223 -21.33 7.61 -9.86
N GLN A 224 -22.09 8.25 -10.76
CA GLN A 224 -22.35 7.70 -12.09
C GLN A 224 -21.07 7.39 -12.89
N ALA A 225 -20.03 8.22 -12.75
CA ALA A 225 -18.72 8.01 -13.37
C ALA A 225 -18.07 6.66 -13.02
N MET A 226 -18.42 6.09 -11.86
CA MET A 226 -17.87 4.82 -11.35
C MET A 226 -18.78 3.62 -11.67
N SER A 227 -19.89 3.81 -12.39
CA SER A 227 -20.80 2.70 -12.73
C SER A 227 -20.20 1.70 -13.71
N THR A 228 -19.14 2.08 -14.43
CA THR A 228 -18.42 1.20 -15.35
C THR A 228 -17.51 0.21 -14.62
N GLY A 229 -17.23 0.42 -13.33
CA GLY A 229 -16.29 -0.34 -12.52
C GLY A 229 -14.92 0.33 -12.39
N ILE A 230 -14.05 -0.23 -11.54
CA ILE A 230 -12.71 0.29 -11.24
C ILE A 230 -11.69 -0.54 -12.01
N SER A 231 -10.88 0.12 -12.84
CA SER A 231 -9.73 -0.49 -13.49
C SER A 231 -8.47 -0.36 -12.63
N SER A 232 -8.28 0.73 -11.89
CA SER A 232 -7.25 0.84 -10.87
C SER A 232 -7.59 1.85 -9.78
N ILE A 233 -6.99 1.68 -8.61
CA ILE A 233 -7.14 2.54 -7.45
C ILE A 233 -5.86 2.54 -6.62
N GLU A 234 -5.45 3.72 -6.15
CA GLU A 234 -4.34 3.90 -5.20
C GLU A 234 -4.56 5.14 -4.33
N PHE A 235 -3.85 5.23 -3.21
CA PHE A 235 -3.86 6.47 -2.42
C PHE A 235 -3.17 7.59 -3.20
N ILE A 236 -3.74 8.78 -3.15
CA ILE A 236 -3.05 9.97 -3.66
C ILE A 236 -1.85 10.31 -2.77
N SER A 237 -0.89 11.06 -3.32
CA SER A 237 0.18 11.66 -2.49
C SER A 237 -0.42 12.47 -1.35
N GLU A 238 0.18 12.38 -0.16
CA GLU A 238 -0.18 13.22 1.01
C GLU A 238 -0.07 14.72 0.71
N ASP A 239 0.73 15.09 -0.30
CA ASP A 239 0.79 16.45 -0.82
C ASP A 239 -0.53 16.95 -1.40
N TYR A 240 -1.35 16.02 -1.89
CA TYR A 240 -2.55 16.33 -2.65
C TYR A 240 -3.87 16.16 -1.90
N GLY A 241 -3.80 15.71 -0.65
CA GLY A 241 -4.95 15.50 0.24
C GLY A 241 -5.00 14.07 0.78
N GLU A 242 -6.16 13.68 1.29
CA GLU A 242 -6.43 12.36 1.86
C GLU A 242 -7.52 11.65 1.05
N GLY A 243 -7.10 10.92 0.02
CA GLY A 243 -8.04 10.30 -0.91
C GLY A 243 -7.41 9.25 -1.82
N PHE A 244 -8.12 8.95 -2.90
CA PHE A 244 -7.76 7.95 -3.88
C PHE A 244 -7.69 8.57 -5.29
N GLU A 245 -6.67 8.19 -6.04
CA GLU A 245 -6.70 8.26 -7.50
C GLU A 245 -7.37 6.98 -8.00
N VAL A 246 -8.38 7.12 -8.85
CA VAL A 246 -9.21 6.02 -9.32
C VAL A 246 -9.37 6.12 -10.83
N HIS A 247 -9.07 5.04 -11.54
CA HIS A 247 -9.35 4.89 -12.95
C HIS A 247 -10.55 3.98 -13.11
N ASN A 248 -11.55 4.41 -13.90
CA ASN A 248 -12.69 3.56 -14.19
C ASN A 248 -12.38 2.58 -15.35
N ASN A 249 -13.30 1.67 -15.69
CA ASN A 249 -13.10 0.71 -16.78
C ASN A 249 -13.05 1.33 -18.20
N LEU A 250 -13.28 2.64 -18.32
CA LEU A 250 -13.07 3.41 -19.55
C LEU A 250 -11.72 4.15 -19.56
N ALA A 251 -10.84 3.87 -18.58
CA ALA A 251 -9.57 4.54 -18.37
C ALA A 251 -9.68 6.05 -18.09
N GLU A 252 -10.84 6.51 -17.61
CA GLU A 252 -11.00 7.88 -17.14
C GLU A 252 -10.52 8.00 -15.70
N THR A 253 -9.74 9.05 -15.42
CA THR A 253 -9.17 9.32 -14.09
C THR A 253 -10.06 10.24 -13.25
N TYR A 254 -10.27 9.83 -12.01
CA TYR A 254 -11.00 10.57 -11.00
C TYR A 254 -10.28 10.58 -9.66
N TYR A 255 -10.61 11.55 -8.82
CA TYR A 255 -10.04 11.69 -7.49
C TYR A 255 -11.15 11.69 -6.45
N TYR A 256 -11.12 10.71 -5.55
CA TYR A 256 -12.16 10.54 -4.54
C TYR A 256 -11.65 10.79 -3.13
N PHE A 257 -12.43 11.56 -2.38
CA PHE A 257 -12.08 12.01 -1.03
C PHE A 257 -13.09 11.47 -0.02
N PRO A 258 -12.74 10.42 0.76
CA PRO A 258 -13.70 9.75 1.65
C PRO A 258 -14.27 10.64 2.75
N ALA A 259 -13.54 11.65 3.20
CA ALA A 259 -13.99 12.58 4.25
C ALA A 259 -15.20 13.42 3.80
N THR A 260 -15.17 13.91 2.56
CA THR A 260 -16.21 14.78 1.98
C THR A 260 -17.15 14.03 1.03
N LYS A 261 -16.80 12.78 0.67
CA LYS A 261 -17.48 11.94 -0.32
C LYS A 261 -17.54 12.59 -1.71
N ARG A 262 -16.62 13.52 -2.00
CA ARG A 262 -16.54 14.21 -3.29
C ARG A 262 -15.71 13.37 -4.27
N LEU A 263 -16.14 13.39 -5.53
CA LEU A 263 -15.46 12.77 -6.66
C LEU A 263 -15.18 13.89 -7.66
N TYR A 264 -13.90 14.10 -7.96
CA TYR A 264 -13.45 15.11 -8.90
C TYR A 264 -13.05 14.44 -10.21
N THR A 265 -13.37 15.06 -11.33
CA THR A 265 -12.68 14.76 -12.60
C THR A 265 -11.22 15.17 -12.46
N GLU A 266 -10.35 14.64 -13.32
CA GLU A 266 -8.94 15.02 -13.33
C GLU A 266 -8.75 16.55 -13.46
N GLU A 267 -9.48 17.21 -14.36
CA GLU A 267 -9.43 18.66 -14.54
C GLU A 267 -9.88 19.42 -13.29
N ALA A 268 -11.01 19.02 -12.70
CA ALA A 268 -11.54 19.66 -11.51
C ALA A 268 -10.61 19.49 -10.30
N PHE A 269 -9.97 18.33 -10.18
CA PHE A 269 -8.96 18.07 -9.15
C PHE A 269 -7.72 18.95 -9.35
N LYS A 270 -7.17 18.99 -10.57
CA LYS A 270 -6.00 19.82 -10.92
C LYS A 270 -6.24 21.30 -10.65
N PHE A 271 -7.48 21.77 -10.88
CA PHE A 271 -7.90 23.13 -10.53
C PHE A 271 -8.02 23.30 -9.01
N ALA A 272 -8.82 22.46 -8.36
CA ALA A 272 -9.17 22.59 -6.93
C ALA A 272 -7.95 22.55 -6.01
N ARG A 273 -6.96 21.69 -6.31
CA ARG A 273 -5.75 21.56 -5.47
C ARG A 273 -4.90 22.83 -5.41
N ASN A 274 -5.00 23.70 -6.42
CA ASN A 274 -4.24 24.94 -6.52
C ASN A 274 -4.98 26.15 -5.93
N LEU A 275 -6.26 26.01 -5.58
CA LEU A 275 -7.02 27.12 -5.02
C LEU A 275 -6.45 27.52 -3.65
N PRO A 276 -6.35 28.83 -3.34
CA PRO A 276 -5.95 29.27 -2.02
C PRO A 276 -7.03 28.90 -1.00
N PRO A 277 -6.69 28.77 0.29
CA PRO A 277 -7.67 28.43 1.31
C PRO A 277 -8.87 29.38 1.41
N SER A 278 -8.72 30.63 0.97
CA SER A 278 -9.78 31.66 0.94
C SER A 278 -10.86 31.43 -0.12
N GLU A 279 -10.57 30.66 -1.17
CA GLU A 279 -11.46 30.47 -2.33
C GLU A 279 -12.17 29.11 -2.33
N LEU A 280 -11.95 28.31 -1.28
CA LEU A 280 -12.51 26.97 -1.17
C LEU A 280 -13.69 26.93 -0.20
N ASN A 281 -14.84 26.49 -0.70
CA ASN A 281 -16.04 26.26 0.10
C ASN A 281 -15.87 25.01 1.01
N GLY A 282 -15.81 25.22 2.32
CA GLY A 282 -15.71 24.15 3.33
C GLY A 282 -14.97 24.61 4.60
N GLU A 283 -14.77 23.70 5.56
CA GLU A 283 -13.92 24.00 6.72
C GLU A 283 -12.44 23.93 6.32
N VAL A 284 -11.70 25.00 6.54
CA VAL A 284 -10.23 25.00 6.51
C VAL A 284 -9.73 24.79 7.93
N ARG A 285 -8.79 23.87 8.14
CA ARG A 285 -8.16 23.64 9.45
C ARG A 285 -6.69 24.01 9.43
N ASP A 286 -6.29 24.79 10.43
CA ASP A 286 -4.89 24.94 10.81
C ASP A 286 -4.41 23.63 11.44
N THR A 287 -3.47 22.96 10.78
CA THR A 287 -2.92 21.71 11.28
C THR A 287 -1.43 21.87 11.56
N THR A 288 -1.02 21.31 12.70
CA THR A 288 0.37 21.27 13.12
C THR A 288 0.93 19.90 12.86
N TYR A 289 2.05 19.84 12.13
CA TYR A 289 2.81 18.62 11.91
C TYR A 289 4.24 18.80 12.42
N PHE A 290 4.83 17.69 12.80
CA PHE A 290 6.21 17.59 13.23
C PHE A 290 6.93 16.63 12.29
N ASP A 291 8.10 17.05 11.84
CA ASP A 291 8.97 16.24 11.01
C ASP A 291 10.42 16.38 11.49
N LEU A 292 11.25 15.41 11.09
CA LEU A 292 12.69 15.43 11.32
C LEU A 292 13.39 15.90 10.06
N GLN A 293 13.95 17.11 10.13
CA GLN A 293 14.91 17.56 9.14
C GLN A 293 16.22 16.81 9.31
N GLN A 294 16.88 16.51 8.19
CA GLN A 294 18.18 15.87 8.14
C GLN A 294 19.13 16.69 7.27
N VAL A 295 20.34 16.91 7.77
CA VAL A 295 21.46 17.43 6.96
C VAL A 295 22.67 16.52 7.11
N ASN A 296 23.49 16.49 6.05
CA ASN A 296 24.72 15.72 6.04
C ASN A 296 25.77 16.39 6.94
N ILE A 297 26.54 15.58 7.69
CA ILE A 297 27.74 16.09 8.38
C ILE A 297 28.83 16.47 7.37
N SER A 298 28.97 15.68 6.29
CA SER A 298 29.91 15.92 5.19
C SER A 298 29.17 15.81 3.85
N GLU A 299 29.45 16.74 2.94
CA GLU A 299 28.85 16.79 1.60
C GLU A 299 29.06 15.51 0.79
N GLU A 300 30.19 14.84 0.99
CA GLU A 300 30.59 13.66 0.20
C GLU A 300 29.86 12.38 0.61
N THR A 301 29.50 12.23 1.89
CA THR A 301 29.00 10.95 2.41
C THR A 301 27.50 10.73 2.17
N ARG A 302 26.73 11.81 1.98
CA ARG A 302 25.25 11.82 1.83
C ARG A 302 24.47 10.97 2.84
N ALA A 303 25.10 10.52 3.92
CA ALA A 303 24.57 9.57 4.88
C ALA A 303 23.79 10.26 6.02
N GLY A 304 23.60 11.58 5.95
CA GLY A 304 23.01 12.39 7.02
C GLY A 304 23.98 12.72 8.14
N GLY A 305 23.45 12.78 9.36
CA GLY A 305 24.24 12.88 10.59
C GLY A 305 23.91 14.06 11.49
N ARG A 306 23.05 14.99 11.05
CA ARG A 306 22.40 15.92 11.96
C ARG A 306 20.91 15.91 11.72
N LEU A 307 20.17 15.77 12.82
CA LEU A 307 18.73 15.81 12.85
C LEU A 307 18.25 17.03 13.62
N ARG A 308 17.06 17.51 13.28
CA ARG A 308 16.37 18.56 14.03
C ARG A 308 14.87 18.38 13.89
N LEU A 309 14.15 18.46 15.00
CA LEU A 309 12.70 18.49 14.95
C LEU A 309 12.24 19.86 14.48
N TRP A 310 11.28 19.84 13.57
CA TRP A 310 10.74 21.03 12.96
C TRP A 310 9.23 21.04 13.14
N LYS A 311 8.69 22.22 13.46
CA LYS A 311 7.26 22.43 13.61
C LYS A 311 6.73 23.12 12.37
N LEU A 312 5.76 22.46 11.75
CA LEU A 312 5.03 22.93 10.60
C LEU A 312 3.63 23.32 11.01
N ARG A 313 3.19 24.50 10.58
CA ARG A 313 1.78 24.87 10.61
C ARG A 313 1.34 25.17 9.20
N ALA A 314 0.33 24.45 8.72
CA ALA A 314 -0.25 24.69 7.41
C ALA A 314 -1.77 24.51 7.45
N LYS A 315 -2.44 25.08 6.45
CA LYS A 315 -3.89 25.05 6.28
C LYS A 315 -4.29 23.89 5.35
N TYR A 316 -5.14 23.00 5.86
CA TYR A 316 -5.61 21.79 5.18
C TYR A 316 -7.13 21.80 5.04
N HIS A 317 -7.64 21.17 3.99
CA HIS A 317 -9.07 21.16 3.63
C HIS A 317 -9.79 19.90 4.05
N LEU A 318 -9.85 19.52 5.35
CA LEU A 318 -10.56 18.31 5.78
C LEU A 318 -10.29 17.05 4.91
N GLY A 319 -9.09 16.95 4.35
CA GLY A 319 -8.69 15.83 3.49
C GLY A 319 -9.03 15.98 2.01
N ASP A 320 -9.78 17.01 1.59
CA ASP A 320 -10.08 17.35 0.18
C ASP A 320 -8.82 17.80 -0.61
N PRO A 321 -8.93 18.01 -1.94
CA PRO A 321 -7.80 18.41 -2.78
C PRO A 321 -7.03 19.61 -2.25
N GLN A 322 -5.72 19.50 -2.27
CA GLN A 322 -4.80 20.57 -1.87
C GLN A 322 -3.45 20.43 -2.57
N GLN A 323 -2.58 21.43 -2.46
CA GLN A 323 -1.21 21.36 -2.95
C GLN A 323 -0.29 21.74 -1.79
N ALA A 324 0.32 20.73 -1.16
CA ALA A 324 1.30 20.88 -0.10
C ALA A 324 2.76 20.76 -0.59
N GLY A 325 3.00 20.76 -1.90
CA GLY A 325 4.33 20.73 -2.52
C GLY A 325 5.24 21.92 -2.20
N PHE A 326 4.78 22.87 -1.38
CA PHE A 326 5.66 23.82 -0.69
C PHE A 326 6.59 23.13 0.31
N TYR A 327 6.27 21.91 0.76
CA TYR A 327 7.14 21.10 1.59
C TYR A 327 7.68 19.90 0.81
N ASN A 328 9.00 19.82 0.72
CA ASN A 328 9.66 18.65 0.18
C ASN A 328 9.88 17.63 1.31
N TRP A 329 9.05 16.58 1.34
CA TRP A 329 9.12 15.51 2.34
C TRP A 329 10.39 14.65 2.25
N ILE A 330 11.13 14.71 1.14
CA ILE A 330 12.37 13.96 0.91
C ILE A 330 13.57 14.75 1.44
N SER A 331 13.77 15.97 0.95
CA SER A 331 14.87 16.85 1.40
C SER A 331 14.56 17.60 2.69
N LYS A 332 13.34 17.47 3.20
CA LYS A 332 12.85 18.13 4.42
C LYS A 332 13.00 19.66 4.35
N SER A 333 12.87 20.22 3.15
CA SER A 333 13.03 21.65 2.84
C SER A 333 11.72 22.27 2.38
N TYR A 334 11.61 23.59 2.47
CA TYR A 334 10.43 24.34 2.02
C TYR A 334 10.77 25.19 0.80
N SER A 335 9.81 25.31 -0.10
CA SER A 335 9.89 26.12 -1.30
C SER A 335 8.76 27.17 -1.30
N PHE A 336 8.66 27.90 -2.41
CA PHE A 336 7.59 28.85 -2.66
C PHE A 336 6.22 28.18 -2.48
N ASP A 337 5.37 28.78 -1.66
CA ASP A 337 4.00 28.35 -1.41
C ASP A 337 3.02 29.25 -2.17
N PRO A 338 2.62 28.87 -3.41
CA PRO A 338 1.78 29.72 -4.25
C PRO A 338 0.39 29.98 -3.66
N ALA A 339 -0.08 29.13 -2.75
CA ALA A 339 -1.44 29.19 -2.21
C ALA A 339 -1.50 29.79 -0.79
N ASN A 340 -0.37 30.24 -0.22
CA ASN A 340 -0.28 30.77 1.15
C ASN A 340 -0.91 29.84 2.21
N ARG A 341 -0.68 28.54 2.04
CA ARG A 341 -1.12 27.45 2.92
C ARG A 341 -0.20 27.25 4.12
N LEU A 342 1.10 27.45 3.95
CA LEU A 342 2.12 27.42 4.98
C LEU A 342 1.97 28.65 5.87
N VAL A 343 1.52 28.43 7.10
CA VAL A 343 1.36 29.48 8.11
C VAL A 343 2.70 29.77 8.77
N SER A 344 3.46 28.72 9.10
CA SER A 344 4.80 28.87 9.68
C SER A 344 5.60 27.58 9.57
N ALA A 345 6.91 27.71 9.39
CA ALA A 345 7.89 26.63 9.47
C ALA A 345 9.03 27.08 10.39
N ALA A 346 9.19 26.45 11.55
CA ALA A 346 10.21 26.84 12.53
C ALA A 346 10.89 25.64 13.20
N PRO A 347 12.17 25.76 13.60
CA PRO A 347 12.82 24.73 14.39
C PRO A 347 12.11 24.58 15.74
N LEU A 348 11.87 23.34 16.12
CA LEU A 348 11.41 23.00 17.47
C LEU A 348 12.59 22.66 18.39
N THR A 349 13.70 22.19 17.84
CA THR A 349 14.93 21.88 18.56
C THR A 349 16.15 22.49 17.88
N ASP A 350 17.28 22.52 18.55
CA ASP A 350 18.58 22.66 17.89
C ASP A 350 18.91 21.40 17.08
N TRP A 351 19.94 21.51 16.24
CA TRP A 351 20.54 20.36 15.57
C TRP A 351 21.19 19.44 16.59
N PHE A 352 20.99 18.13 16.44
CA PHE A 352 21.66 17.10 17.21
C PHE A 352 22.19 15.99 16.29
N ILE A 353 23.21 15.26 16.74
CA ILE A 353 23.76 14.15 15.96
C ILE A 353 22.76 13.00 15.95
N GLY A 354 22.46 12.48 14.76
CA GLY A 354 21.58 11.35 14.57
C GLY A 354 21.47 10.94 13.10
N PHE A 355 21.13 9.68 12.89
CA PHE A 355 21.04 9.03 11.58
C PHE A 355 19.75 8.21 11.51
N ASN A 356 19.25 7.95 10.29
CA ASN A 356 18.03 7.17 10.04
C ASN A 356 16.83 7.62 10.89
N GLY A 357 16.70 8.93 11.10
CA GLY A 357 15.69 9.51 12.00
C GLY A 357 14.28 9.39 11.44
N LYS A 358 13.31 9.03 12.30
CA LYS A 358 11.89 8.98 11.94
C LYS A 358 11.01 9.47 13.09
N VAL A 359 9.93 10.18 12.75
CA VAL A 359 8.83 10.43 13.68
C VAL A 359 7.91 9.22 13.65
N LEU A 360 7.76 8.54 14.78
CA LEU A 360 6.93 7.33 14.89
C LEU A 360 5.51 7.64 15.34
N TYR A 361 5.34 8.70 16.14
CA TYR A 361 4.04 9.13 16.64
C TYR A 361 4.06 10.62 16.92
N GLN A 362 2.95 11.28 16.65
CA GLN A 362 2.74 12.67 17.01
C GLN A 362 1.28 12.95 17.31
N ASN A 363 1.04 13.81 18.28
CA ASN A 363 -0.27 14.39 18.54
C ASN A 363 -0.09 15.81 19.12
N ALA A 364 -1.16 16.40 19.65
CA ALA A 364 -1.11 17.75 20.23
C ALA A 364 -0.16 17.89 21.44
N GLN A 365 0.21 16.79 22.11
CA GLN A 365 1.00 16.80 23.35
C GLN A 365 2.39 16.19 23.20
N TYR A 366 2.56 15.18 22.34
CA TYR A 366 3.74 14.33 22.32
C TYR A 366 4.25 14.10 20.89
N ILE A 367 5.56 13.95 20.79
CA ILE A 367 6.28 13.55 19.58
C ILE A 367 7.24 12.42 19.99
N LEU A 368 7.03 11.22 19.45
CA LEU A 368 7.96 10.10 19.58
C LEU A 368 8.82 10.02 18.32
N ILE A 369 10.13 10.10 18.51
CA ILE A 369 11.09 9.88 17.44
C ILE A 369 11.97 8.67 17.71
N THR A 370 12.51 8.09 16.64
CA THR A 370 13.60 7.12 16.70
C THR A 370 14.74 7.54 15.77
N TYR A 371 15.98 7.21 16.14
CA TYR A 371 17.17 7.45 15.32
C TYR A 371 18.34 6.55 15.78
N ASN A 372 19.36 6.41 14.95
CA ASN A 372 20.65 5.82 15.35
C ASN A 372 21.63 6.93 15.74
N PRO A 373 22.42 6.79 16.82
CA PRO A 373 23.38 7.80 17.24
C PRO A 373 24.63 7.84 16.34
N THR A 374 24.93 6.76 15.61
CA THR A 374 26.03 6.63 14.66
C THR A 374 25.59 5.83 13.42
N LEU A 375 26.41 5.81 12.37
CA LEU A 375 26.21 4.98 11.18
C LEU A 375 26.64 3.52 11.35
N SER A 376 27.17 3.15 12.53
CA SER A 376 27.70 1.80 12.73
C SER A 376 26.63 0.74 12.47
N ALA A 377 27.04 -0.38 11.87
CA ALA A 377 26.16 -1.52 11.63
C ALA A 377 25.56 -2.06 12.94
N ASP A 378 26.20 -1.86 14.08
CA ASP A 378 25.72 -2.28 15.40
C ASP A 378 25.14 -1.13 16.24
N ALA A 379 24.93 0.06 15.65
CA ALA A 379 24.43 1.22 16.37
C ALA A 379 23.03 0.96 16.97
N SER A 380 22.89 1.23 18.27
CA SER A 380 21.62 1.17 18.99
C SER A 380 20.52 1.99 18.30
N SER A 381 19.26 1.59 18.51
CA SER A 381 18.11 2.45 18.19
C SER A 381 17.73 3.28 19.40
N VAL A 382 17.77 4.60 19.25
CA VAL A 382 17.42 5.56 20.30
C VAL A 382 15.99 6.05 20.09
N PHE A 383 15.13 5.79 21.07
CA PHE A 383 13.78 6.31 21.15
C PHE A 383 13.76 7.52 22.08
N GLN A 384 13.07 8.57 21.66
CA GLN A 384 12.99 9.80 22.43
C GLN A 384 11.59 10.38 22.33
N LEU A 385 10.96 10.58 23.49
CA LEU A 385 9.70 11.29 23.60
C LEU A 385 9.95 12.75 23.96
N ARG A 386 9.28 13.63 23.25
CA ARG A 386 9.29 15.08 23.46
C ARG A 386 7.88 15.62 23.59
N SER A 387 7.74 16.73 24.29
CA SER A 387 6.52 17.55 24.19
C SER A 387 6.55 18.38 22.90
N THR A 388 5.39 18.89 22.51
CA THR A 388 5.18 19.70 21.29
C THR A 388 5.79 21.11 21.35
N ASP A 389 6.43 21.45 22.47
CA ASP A 389 7.30 22.62 22.69
C ASP A 389 8.80 22.30 22.49
N GLY A 390 9.14 21.04 22.18
CA GLY A 390 10.52 20.59 21.94
C GLY A 390 11.24 20.01 23.14
N ARG A 391 10.69 20.15 24.36
CA ARG A 391 11.33 19.63 25.57
C ARG A 391 11.38 18.11 25.56
N ARG A 392 12.57 17.57 25.84
CA ARG A 392 12.78 16.13 26.00
C ARG A 392 12.14 15.65 27.29
N LEU A 393 11.24 14.67 27.17
CA LEU A 393 10.59 14.02 28.31
C LEU A 393 11.42 12.83 28.78
N TRP A 394 11.88 11.98 27.86
CA TRP A 394 12.80 10.89 28.16
C TRP A 394 13.55 10.42 26.90
N THR A 395 14.60 9.63 27.11
CA THR A 395 15.34 8.94 26.06
C THR A 395 15.65 7.51 26.49
N GLN A 396 15.50 6.57 25.57
CA GLN A 396 15.81 5.16 25.75
C GLN A 396 16.66 4.68 24.58
N ALA A 397 17.77 4.02 24.87
CA ALA A 397 18.59 3.36 23.86
C ALA A 397 18.39 1.85 24.00
N LEU A 398 18.00 1.20 22.90
CA LEU A 398 17.82 -0.25 22.83
C LEU A 398 18.79 -0.80 21.78
N ASN A 399 19.02 -2.12 21.80
CA ASN A 399 19.72 -2.78 20.70
C ASN A 399 19.07 -2.41 19.36
N ARG A 400 19.89 -2.42 18.31
CA ARG A 400 19.49 -2.01 16.97
C ARG A 400 18.20 -2.69 16.54
N PHE A 401 17.31 -1.89 15.96
CA PHE A 401 16.17 -2.39 15.23
C PHE A 401 16.45 -2.32 13.73
N SER A 402 16.33 -3.45 13.03
CA SER A 402 16.33 -3.52 11.57
C SER A 402 15.07 -2.92 10.95
N ARG A 403 13.92 -3.02 11.65
CA ARG A 403 12.64 -2.42 11.23
C ARG A 403 11.80 -1.99 12.45
N VAL A 404 11.12 -0.85 12.34
CA VAL A 404 10.19 -0.31 13.34
C VAL A 404 8.95 0.24 12.65
N SER A 405 7.76 -0.07 13.16
CA SER A 405 6.50 0.51 12.69
C SER A 405 6.28 1.92 13.21
N ASN A 406 5.29 2.63 12.67
CA ASN A 406 4.69 3.77 13.36
C ASN A 406 4.14 3.33 14.73
N ALA A 407 3.91 4.28 15.64
CA ALA A 407 3.38 4.01 16.97
C ALA A 407 1.88 4.33 17.07
N THR A 408 1.19 3.62 17.94
CA THR A 408 -0.15 4.00 18.42
C THR A 408 -0.13 4.26 19.92
N ARG A 409 -1.04 5.09 20.42
CA ARG A 409 -1.17 5.37 21.85
C ARG A 409 -2.37 4.66 22.44
N SER A 410 -2.14 3.86 23.47
CA SER A 410 -3.19 3.29 24.32
C SER A 410 -2.93 3.70 25.77
N GLY A 411 -3.83 4.53 26.31
CA GLY A 411 -3.69 5.10 27.66
C GLY A 411 -2.36 5.84 27.86
N ASP A 412 -1.59 5.39 28.83
CA ASP A 412 -0.28 5.92 29.22
C ASP A 412 0.90 5.27 28.48
N SER A 413 0.64 4.49 27.42
CA SER A 413 1.68 3.78 26.67
C SER A 413 1.63 4.02 25.16
N LEU A 414 2.81 4.08 24.55
CA LEU A 414 3.02 4.08 23.10
C LEU A 414 3.44 2.68 22.66
N TRP A 415 2.83 2.18 21.60
CA TRP A 415 2.98 0.80 21.12
C TRP A 415 3.51 0.78 19.70
N ILE A 416 4.54 -0.02 19.47
CA ILE A 416 5.16 -0.27 18.15
C ILE A 416 5.30 -1.78 17.93
N SER A 417 5.44 -2.20 16.68
CA SER A 417 6.11 -3.45 16.34
C SER A 417 7.51 -3.16 15.82
N GLY A 418 8.43 -4.10 16.01
CA GLY A 418 9.77 -3.99 15.46
C GLY A 418 10.57 -5.29 15.52
N ARG A 419 11.54 -5.39 14.61
CA ARG A 419 12.54 -6.47 14.59
C ARG A 419 13.81 -5.94 15.20
N ARG A 420 14.39 -6.67 16.14
CA ARG A 420 15.60 -6.29 16.85
C ARG A 420 16.72 -7.25 16.50
N ASP A 421 17.86 -6.70 16.09
CA ASP A 421 19.01 -7.45 15.65
C ASP A 421 19.59 -8.24 16.84
N HIS A 422 19.64 -9.56 16.71
CA HIS A 422 20.32 -10.42 17.66
C HIS A 422 21.71 -10.78 17.14
N ARG A 423 22.74 -10.69 17.99
CA ARG A 423 24.12 -11.02 17.61
C ARG A 423 24.35 -12.51 17.30
N SER A 424 23.38 -13.39 17.56
CA SER A 424 23.58 -14.86 17.50
C SER A 424 22.33 -15.64 17.05
N GLY A 425 21.39 -15.04 16.33
CA GLY A 425 20.16 -15.69 15.89
C GLY A 425 19.33 -14.83 14.92
N ASP A 426 18.18 -15.35 14.50
CA ASP A 426 17.26 -14.63 13.61
C ASP A 426 16.62 -13.41 14.31
N ASP A 427 16.28 -12.39 13.52
CA ASP A 427 15.60 -11.18 13.98
C ASP A 427 14.15 -11.45 14.41
N ASP A 428 13.89 -11.50 15.71
CA ASP A 428 12.53 -11.73 16.20
C ASP A 428 11.65 -10.48 16.17
N LEU A 429 10.53 -10.57 15.47
CA LEU A 429 9.48 -9.54 15.43
C LEU A 429 8.66 -9.55 16.73
N HIS A 430 8.60 -8.40 17.39
CA HIS A 430 7.89 -8.25 18.66
C HIS A 430 7.06 -6.97 18.71
N ALA A 431 6.09 -6.99 19.62
CA ALA A 431 5.43 -5.80 20.11
C ALA A 431 6.26 -5.15 21.23
N TYR A 432 6.27 -3.82 21.29
CA TYR A 432 6.94 -3.06 22.34
C TYR A 432 6.02 -1.96 22.85
N SER A 433 6.03 -1.74 24.16
CA SER A 433 5.30 -0.65 24.80
C SER A 433 6.25 0.26 25.55
N PHE A 434 6.10 1.58 25.40
CA PHE A 434 6.84 2.61 26.13
C PHE A 434 5.88 3.41 27.00
N ASN A 435 6.12 3.46 28.30
CA ASN A 435 5.35 4.31 29.20
C ASN A 435 5.65 5.79 28.93
N ILE A 436 4.61 6.59 28.72
CA ILE A 436 4.74 8.01 28.35
C ILE A 436 5.43 8.83 29.44
N LYS A 437 5.15 8.55 30.72
CA LYS A 437 5.65 9.33 31.86
C LYS A 437 7.11 9.02 32.18
N THR A 438 7.48 7.75 32.17
CA THR A 438 8.79 7.28 32.68
C THR A 438 9.76 6.90 31.56
N GLY A 439 9.26 6.63 30.36
CA GLY A 439 10.05 6.03 29.28
C GLY A 439 10.38 4.55 29.52
N MET A 440 9.94 3.94 30.63
CA MET A 440 10.10 2.51 30.84
C MET A 440 9.48 1.75 29.68
N TRP A 441 10.25 0.83 29.10
CA TRP A 441 9.81 0.03 27.97
C TRP A 441 9.69 -1.44 28.36
N GLN A 442 8.84 -2.15 27.63
CA GLN A 442 8.66 -3.60 27.78
C GLN A 442 8.56 -4.22 26.39
N GLN A 443 9.33 -5.29 26.18
CA GLN A 443 9.07 -6.25 25.11
C GLN A 443 7.82 -7.03 25.50
N ARG A 444 6.88 -7.12 24.57
CA ARG A 444 5.57 -7.75 24.75
C ARG A 444 5.52 -9.00 23.89
N ALA A 445 4.36 -9.28 23.29
CA ALA A 445 4.16 -10.47 22.50
C ALA A 445 5.19 -10.62 21.37
N ALA A 446 5.71 -11.83 21.23
CA ALA A 446 6.36 -12.28 20.01
C ALA A 446 5.30 -12.38 18.90
N ILE A 447 5.69 -11.98 17.69
CA ILE A 447 4.86 -12.09 16.49
C ILE A 447 5.55 -13.16 15.63
N PRO A 448 5.12 -14.42 15.76
CA PRO A 448 5.87 -15.53 15.19
C PRO A 448 5.82 -15.49 13.66
N ILE A 449 6.98 -15.71 13.06
CA ILE A 449 7.16 -15.92 11.61
C ILE A 449 7.09 -17.42 11.31
N THR A 450 7.60 -18.24 12.22
CA THR A 450 7.60 -19.70 12.10
C THR A 450 7.13 -20.31 13.42
N TYR A 451 6.17 -21.22 13.36
CA TYR A 451 5.61 -21.87 14.56
C TYR A 451 4.97 -23.22 14.23
N ASN A 452 4.73 -24.02 15.27
CA ASN A 452 4.06 -25.30 15.17
C ASN A 452 2.68 -25.22 15.82
N ILE A 453 1.65 -25.71 15.14
CA ILE A 453 0.30 -25.88 15.70
C ILE A 453 -0.01 -27.37 15.85
N LYS A 454 -0.90 -27.72 16.78
CA LYS A 454 -1.38 -29.10 16.91
C LYS A 454 -2.48 -29.35 15.87
N PRO A 455 -2.50 -30.52 15.20
CA PRO A 455 -3.64 -30.92 14.40
C PRO A 455 -4.86 -31.04 15.32
N GLU A 456 -5.88 -30.21 15.06
CA GLU A 456 -7.20 -30.32 15.69
C GLU A 456 -8.05 -31.44 15.10
#